data_AF-M2Z4U2-F1
#
_entry.id   AF-M2Z4U2-F1
#
_cell.length_a   1.000
_cell.length_b   1.000
_cell.length_c   1.000
_cell.angle_alpha   90.00
_cell.angle_beta   90.00
_cell.angle_gamma   90.00
#
_symmetry.space_group_name_H-M   'P 1'
#
loop_
_entity.id
_entity.type
_entity.pdbx_description
1 polymer ?
#
loop_
_entity_poly.entity_id
_entity_poly.type
_entity_poly.pdbx_seq_one_letter_code
_entity_poly.pdbx_strand_id
1 'polypeptide(L)'
;MATWLEDQWKSGDPIIDAEHQKLHQMIRSMAAVVRNDPGLGLAIEAVDVLAERMRIHFRMEETLASRAHSDAVATLKQDHQRLLRLLAPVRDALQGGDQDGAKTLMEDFHAQLDQHDREVDIPLFRR
;
A
#
# COMPACT_ATOMS: atom_id res chain seq x y z
N MET A 1 -14.07 2.55 -11.58
CA MET A 1 -14.09 1.21 -10.94
C MET A 1 -14.06 0.14 -12.03
N ALA A 2 -12.89 -0.10 -12.63
CA ALA A 2 -12.72 -1.08 -13.72
C ALA A 2 -11.42 -1.92 -13.59
N THR A 3 -10.47 -1.50 -12.74
CA THR A 3 -9.14 -2.11 -12.64
C THR A 3 -9.17 -3.58 -12.18
N TRP A 4 -9.98 -3.93 -11.18
CA TRP A 4 -10.05 -5.32 -10.65
C TRP A 4 -10.70 -6.35 -11.59
N LEU A 5 -11.26 -5.94 -12.73
CA LEU A 5 -11.81 -6.87 -13.71
C LEU A 5 -10.70 -7.50 -14.58
N GLU A 6 -9.55 -6.82 -14.70
CA GLU A 6 -8.42 -7.27 -15.51
C GLU A 6 -7.66 -8.39 -14.80
N ASP A 7 -7.24 -9.41 -15.55
CA ASP A 7 -6.58 -10.60 -14.98
C ASP A 7 -5.22 -10.32 -14.35
N GLN A 8 -4.60 -9.19 -14.71
CA GLN A 8 -3.36 -8.72 -14.09
C GLN A 8 -3.51 -8.35 -12.61
N TRP A 9 -4.75 -8.17 -12.13
CA TRP A 9 -5.08 -7.86 -10.74
C TRP A 9 -5.59 -9.08 -9.95
N LYS A 10 -5.49 -10.28 -10.53
CA LYS A 10 -5.97 -11.53 -9.91
C LYS A 10 -4.78 -12.46 -9.67
N SER A 11 -4.52 -12.73 -8.39
CA SER A 11 -3.64 -13.83 -7.98
C SER A 11 -4.34 -15.18 -8.12
N GLY A 12 -5.68 -15.21 -8.10
CA GLY A 12 -6.43 -16.47 -8.04
C GLY A 12 -6.43 -17.08 -6.64
N ASP A 13 -5.79 -16.45 -5.65
CA ASP A 13 -6.04 -16.68 -4.24
C ASP A 13 -7.09 -15.68 -3.74
N PRO A 14 -8.32 -16.13 -3.39
CA PRO A 14 -9.39 -15.22 -3.01
C PRO A 14 -9.10 -14.42 -1.73
N ILE A 15 -8.17 -14.87 -0.88
CA ILE A 15 -7.78 -14.14 0.33
C ILE A 15 -6.87 -12.96 -0.04
N ILE A 16 -5.89 -13.19 -0.92
CA ILE A 16 -4.97 -12.14 -1.40
C ILE A 16 -5.76 -11.07 -2.17
N ASP A 17 -6.57 -11.50 -3.14
CA ASP A 17 -7.35 -10.57 -3.99
C ASP A 17 -8.29 -9.69 -3.15
N ALA A 18 -8.94 -10.25 -2.11
CA ALA A 18 -9.81 -9.49 -1.22
C ALA A 18 -9.03 -8.49 -0.33
N GLU A 19 -7.84 -8.88 0.14
CA GLU A 19 -7.00 -8.01 0.98
C GLU A 19 -6.40 -6.85 0.17
N HIS A 20 -5.92 -7.08 -1.06
CA HIS A 20 -5.47 -5.98 -1.93
C HIS A 20 -6.62 -5.04 -2.30
N GLN A 21 -7.81 -5.56 -2.64
CA GLN A 21 -8.98 -4.71 -2.90
C GLN A 21 -9.29 -3.78 -1.72
N LYS A 22 -9.25 -4.33 -0.50
CA LYS A 22 -9.49 -3.57 0.74
C LYS A 22 -8.38 -2.55 0.99
N LEU A 23 -7.12 -2.90 0.76
CA LEU A 23 -5.99 -1.98 0.90
C LEU A 23 -6.10 -0.81 -0.08
N HIS A 24 -6.36 -1.08 -1.35
CA HIS A 24 -6.56 -0.07 -2.39
C HIS A 24 -7.75 0.84 -2.12
N GLN A 25 -8.84 0.30 -1.57
CA GLN A 25 -9.97 1.12 -1.15
C GLN A 25 -9.55 2.08 -0.03
N MET A 26 -8.83 1.58 0.96
CA MET A 26 -8.35 2.38 2.09
C MET A 26 -7.39 3.49 1.63
N ILE A 27 -6.45 3.17 0.75
CA ILE A 27 -5.50 4.15 0.19
C ILE A 27 -6.22 5.25 -0.56
N ARG A 28 -7.23 4.92 -1.38
CA ARG A 28 -8.04 5.92 -2.08
C ARG A 28 -8.80 6.82 -1.10
N SER A 29 -9.38 6.25 -0.05
CA SER A 29 -10.04 7.03 1.00
C SER A 29 -9.05 7.97 1.70
N MET A 30 -7.85 7.49 2.02
CA MET A 30 -6.82 8.28 2.70
C MET A 30 -6.23 9.37 1.80
N ALA A 31 -5.98 9.08 0.53
CA ALA A 31 -5.58 10.08 -0.45
C ALA A 31 -6.64 11.19 -0.59
N ALA A 32 -7.93 10.85 -0.48
CA ALA A 32 -8.99 11.85 -0.44
C ALA A 32 -8.97 12.67 0.86
N VAL A 33 -8.66 12.08 2.02
CA VAL A 33 -8.48 12.84 3.28
C VAL A 33 -7.31 13.80 3.16
N VAL A 34 -6.13 13.32 2.74
CA VAL A 34 -4.92 14.15 2.56
C VAL A 34 -5.18 15.31 1.60
N ARG A 35 -5.94 15.07 0.53
CA ARG A 35 -6.28 16.09 -0.47
C ARG A 35 -7.22 17.18 0.05
N ASN A 36 -8.13 16.82 0.96
CA ASN A 36 -9.22 17.69 1.40
C ASN A 36 -9.08 18.13 2.87
N ASP A 37 -8.01 17.77 3.58
CA ASP A 37 -7.80 18.18 4.97
C ASP A 37 -7.60 19.70 5.03
N PRO A 38 -8.47 20.45 5.75
CA PRO A 38 -8.29 21.88 5.95
C PRO A 38 -7.14 22.23 6.91
N GLY A 39 -6.30 21.26 7.29
CA GLY A 39 -5.18 21.42 8.21
C GLY A 39 -5.54 21.12 9.66
N LEU A 40 -6.55 20.28 9.90
CA LEU A 40 -7.01 19.90 11.25
C LEU A 40 -6.24 18.72 11.83
N GLY A 41 -5.26 18.18 11.11
CA GLY A 41 -4.42 17.05 11.54
C GLY A 41 -5.00 15.67 11.18
N LEU A 42 -6.19 15.64 10.57
CA LEU A 42 -6.83 14.40 10.13
C LEU A 42 -6.00 13.67 9.07
N ALA A 43 -5.25 14.39 8.24
CA ALA A 43 -4.36 13.77 7.26
C ALA A 43 -3.20 13.01 7.93
N ILE A 44 -2.67 13.50 9.05
CA ILE A 44 -1.57 12.85 9.78
C ILE A 44 -2.08 11.53 10.39
N GLU A 45 -3.22 11.57 11.07
CA GLU A 45 -3.84 10.37 11.63
C GLU A 45 -4.18 9.35 10.53
N ALA A 46 -4.67 9.82 9.38
CA ALA A 46 -4.95 8.96 8.24
C ALA A 46 -3.70 8.25 7.72
N VAL A 47 -2.55 8.94 7.62
CA VAL A 47 -1.28 8.33 7.21
C VAL A 47 -0.77 7.31 8.24
N ASP A 48 -0.93 7.59 9.54
CA ASP A 48 -0.53 6.66 10.59
C ASP A 48 -1.39 5.38 10.56
N VAL A 49 -2.70 5.51 10.33
CA VAL A 49 -3.62 4.36 10.14
C VAL A 49 -3.25 3.57 8.88
N LEU A 50 -2.87 4.25 7.79
CA LEU A 50 -2.42 3.59 6.56
C LEU A 50 -1.20 2.71 6.82
N ALA A 51 -0.19 3.29 7.46
CA ALA A 51 1.06 2.62 7.75
C ALA A 51 0.82 1.35 8.58
N GLU A 52 -0.09 1.40 9.56
CA GLU A 52 -0.42 0.22 10.35
C GLU A 52 -1.18 -0.83 9.55
N ARG A 53 -2.14 -0.43 8.71
CA ARG A 53 -2.84 -1.38 7.84
C ARG A 53 -1.88 -2.08 6.89
N MET A 54 -0.94 -1.35 6.30
CA MET A 54 0.10 -1.92 5.43
C MET A 54 0.97 -2.93 6.17
N ARG A 55 1.42 -2.63 7.40
CA ARG A 55 2.19 -3.59 8.20
C ARG A 55 1.45 -4.90 8.44
N ILE A 56 0.14 -4.82 8.68
CA ILE A 56 -0.71 -6.00 8.87
C ILE A 56 -0.80 -6.81 7.56
N HIS A 57 -1.04 -6.13 6.44
CA HIS A 57 -1.13 -6.74 5.11
C HIS A 57 0.18 -7.44 4.71
N PHE A 58 1.30 -6.71 4.76
CA PHE A 58 2.63 -7.24 4.44
C PHE A 58 3.03 -8.43 5.32
N ARG A 59 2.68 -8.41 6.62
CA ARG A 59 2.94 -9.56 7.49
C ARG A 59 2.14 -10.79 7.08
N MET A 60 0.91 -10.61 6.62
CA MET A 60 0.09 -11.71 6.12
C MET A 60 0.74 -12.33 4.88
N GLU A 61 1.15 -11.51 3.91
CA GLU A 61 1.80 -11.97 2.68
C GLU A 61 3.13 -12.63 2.94
N GLU A 62 3.99 -12.04 3.79
CA GLU A 62 5.24 -12.66 4.21
C GLU A 62 5.02 -14.03 4.87
N THR A 63 3.96 -14.16 5.67
CA THR A 63 3.60 -15.44 6.31
C THR A 63 3.14 -16.47 5.27
N LEU A 64 2.33 -16.06 4.30
CA LEU A 64 1.85 -16.93 3.22
C LEU A 64 2.99 -17.35 2.29
N ALA A 65 3.81 -16.39 1.86
CA ALA A 65 4.99 -16.60 1.04
C ALA A 65 6.00 -17.54 1.73
N SER A 66 6.20 -17.44 3.04
CA SER A 66 7.12 -18.33 3.77
C SER A 66 6.74 -19.80 3.72
N ARG A 67 5.47 -20.12 3.48
CA ARG A 67 4.97 -21.49 3.38
C ARG A 67 5.12 -22.06 1.97
N ALA A 68 5.13 -21.21 0.95
CA ALA A 68 5.11 -21.61 -0.46
C ALA A 68 6.46 -21.38 -1.18
N HIS A 69 7.17 -20.31 -0.83
CA HIS A 69 8.34 -19.79 -1.54
C HIS A 69 9.36 -19.18 -0.55
N SER A 70 10.03 -20.03 0.24
CA SER A 70 10.98 -19.59 1.29
C SER A 70 12.05 -18.62 0.79
N ASP A 71 12.50 -18.81 -0.45
CA ASP A 71 13.61 -18.04 -1.03
C ASP A 71 13.16 -16.63 -1.48
N ALA A 72 11.87 -16.44 -1.75
CA ALA A 72 11.30 -15.15 -2.17
C ALA A 72 10.98 -14.22 -0.99
N VAL A 73 10.82 -14.76 0.23
CA VAL A 73 10.38 -14.00 1.42
C VAL A 73 11.34 -12.88 1.79
N ALA A 74 12.65 -13.13 1.69
CA ALA A 74 13.65 -12.13 2.06
C ALA A 74 13.55 -10.89 1.17
N THR A 75 13.40 -11.10 -0.14
CA THR A 75 13.21 -10.04 -1.14
C THR A 75 11.88 -9.32 -0.93
N LEU A 76 10.79 -10.08 -0.74
CA LEU A 76 9.46 -9.51 -0.48
C LEU A 76 9.47 -8.58 0.74
N LYS A 77 10.05 -9.04 1.86
CA LYS A 77 10.17 -8.26 3.09
C LYS A 77 11.00 -6.99 2.91
N GLN A 78 12.06 -7.03 2.11
CA GLN A 78 12.85 -5.83 1.82
C GLN A 78 12.05 -4.81 1.02
N ASP A 79 11.22 -5.25 0.08
CA ASP A 79 10.37 -4.36 -0.71
C ASP A 79 9.23 -3.77 0.13
N HIS A 80 8.57 -4.58 0.96
CA HIS A 80 7.58 -4.10 1.95
C HIS A 80 8.15 -3.01 2.87
N GLN A 81 9.37 -3.21 3.36
CA GLN A 81 10.04 -2.20 4.18
C GLN A 81 10.36 -0.92 3.40
N ARG A 82 10.68 -1.04 2.11
CA ARG A 82 10.90 0.12 1.23
C ARG A 82 9.61 0.90 1.03
N LEU A 83 8.50 0.22 0.75
CA LEU A 83 7.18 0.85 0.58
C LEU A 83 6.72 1.56 1.86
N LEU A 84 6.87 0.93 3.02
CA LEU A 84 6.54 1.57 4.31
C LEU A 84 7.34 2.85 4.57
N ARG A 85 8.61 2.91 4.11
CA ARG A 85 9.45 4.11 4.28
C ARG A 85 8.96 5.30 3.45
N LEU A 86 8.17 5.09 2.38
CA LEU A 86 7.62 6.17 1.56
C LEU A 86 6.55 6.99 2.30
N LEU A 87 5.92 6.43 3.33
CA LEU A 87 4.91 7.14 4.11
C LEU A 87 5.50 8.17 5.10
N ALA A 88 6.77 8.01 5.49
CA ALA A 88 7.42 8.94 6.42
C ALA A 88 7.55 10.36 5.79
N PRO A 89 8.05 10.52 4.56
CA PRO A 89 8.04 11.81 3.87
C PRO A 89 6.65 12.45 3.74
N VAL A 90 5.60 11.65 3.48
CA VAL A 90 4.21 12.16 3.41
C VAL A 90 3.82 12.78 4.74
N ARG A 91 4.08 12.07 5.84
CA ARG A 91 3.81 12.53 7.20
C ARG A 91 4.61 13.79 7.54
N ASP A 92 5.88 13.83 7.21
CA ASP A 92 6.76 14.98 7.48
C ASP A 92 6.30 16.23 6.72
N ALA A 93 5.89 16.08 5.45
CA ALA A 93 5.32 17.17 4.65
C ALA A 93 4.04 17.72 5.28
N LEU A 94 3.13 16.84 5.73
CA LEU A 94 1.90 17.25 6.44
C LEU A 94 2.20 17.99 7.74
N GLN A 95 3.18 17.53 8.52
CA GLN A 95 3.59 18.21 9.75
C GLN A 95 4.24 19.57 9.48
N GLY A 96 4.96 19.71 8.37
CA GLY A 96 5.54 20.98 7.91
C GLY A 96 4.54 21.95 7.27
N GLY A 97 3.28 21.55 7.09
CA GLY A 97 2.26 22.34 6.39
C GLY A 97 2.38 22.33 4.87
N ASP A 98 3.26 21.49 4.30
CA ASP A 98 3.42 21.32 2.86
C ASP A 98 2.37 20.34 2.31
N GLN A 99 1.14 20.82 2.16
CA GLN A 99 0.04 20.00 1.66
C GLN A 99 0.25 19.53 0.22
N ASP A 100 0.86 20.35 -0.63
CA ASP A 100 1.04 20.00 -2.04
C ASP A 100 2.16 18.98 -2.21
N GLY A 101 3.27 19.11 -1.45
CA GLY A 101 4.28 18.06 -1.35
C GLY A 101 3.73 16.75 -0.82
N ALA A 102 2.90 16.80 0.24
CA ALA A 102 2.25 15.61 0.78
C ALA A 102 1.35 14.90 -0.26
N LYS A 103 0.61 15.65 -1.09
CA LYS A 103 -0.20 15.08 -2.18
C LYS A 103 0.67 14.39 -3.22
N THR A 104 1.73 15.03 -3.69
CA THR A 104 2.65 14.44 -4.67
C THR A 104 3.30 13.17 -4.14
N LEU A 105 3.77 13.19 -2.89
CA LEU A 105 4.37 12.01 -2.25
C LEU A 105 3.35 10.87 -2.06
N MET A 106 2.09 11.19 -1.75
CA MET A 106 1.03 10.20 -1.63
C MET A 106 0.65 9.57 -2.98
N GLU A 107 0.67 10.35 -4.07
CA GLU A 107 0.46 9.85 -5.43
C GLU A 107 1.60 8.93 -5.88
N ASP A 108 2.86 9.30 -5.60
CA ASP A 108 4.02 8.45 -5.84
C ASP A 108 3.97 7.14 -5.03
N PHE A 109 3.63 7.21 -3.74
CA PHE A 109 3.43 6.04 -2.90
C PHE A 109 2.39 5.08 -3.50
N HIS A 110 1.24 5.60 -3.95
CA HIS A 110 0.19 4.80 -4.56
C HIS A 110 0.67 4.13 -5.86
N ALA A 111 1.38 4.86 -6.72
CA ALA A 111 1.94 4.30 -7.94
C ALA A 111 2.96 3.18 -7.67
N GLN A 112 3.80 3.33 -6.64
CA GLN A 112 4.77 2.31 -6.26
C GLN A 112 4.14 1.08 -5.64
N LEU A 113 3.03 1.23 -4.89
CA LEU A 113 2.28 0.09 -4.39
C LEU A 113 1.56 -0.63 -5.54
N ASP A 114 0.90 0.10 -6.44
CA ASP A 114 0.26 -0.49 -7.63
C ASP A 114 1.26 -1.32 -8.45
N GLN A 115 2.50 -0.83 -8.58
CA GLN A 115 3.58 -1.54 -9.24
C GLN A 115 3.96 -2.82 -8.48
N HIS A 116 4.12 -2.73 -7.15
CA HIS A 116 4.46 -3.87 -6.29
C HIS A 116 3.43 -5.00 -6.41
N ASP A 117 2.15 -4.68 -6.25
CA ASP A 117 1.08 -5.68 -6.33
C ASP A 117 1.11 -6.40 -7.69
N ARG A 118 1.29 -5.64 -8.78
CA ARG A 118 1.28 -6.17 -10.15
C ARG A 118 2.52 -7.01 -10.49
N GLU A 119 3.69 -6.59 -10.04
CA GLU A 119 4.98 -7.17 -10.48
C GLU A 119 5.54 -8.19 -9.48
N VAL A 120 5.11 -8.14 -8.22
CA VAL A 120 5.63 -8.98 -7.13
C VAL A 120 4.52 -9.85 -6.55
N ASP A 121 3.52 -9.26 -5.90
CA ASP A 121 2.56 -10.05 -5.11
C ASP A 121 1.69 -10.95 -5.96
N ILE A 122 1.05 -10.40 -6.99
CA ILE A 122 0.15 -11.15 -7.85
C ILE A 122 0.87 -12.31 -8.53
N PRO A 123 2.06 -12.12 -9.14
CA PRO A 123 2.85 -13.23 -9.66
C PRO A 123 3.26 -14.25 -8.59
N LEU A 124 3.63 -13.80 -7.38
CA LEU A 124 4.06 -14.67 -6.29
C LEU A 124 2.94 -15.58 -5.77
N PHE A 125 1.71 -15.07 -5.72
CA PHE A 125 0.55 -15.80 -5.24
C PHE A 125 -0.30 -16.43 -6.36
N ARG A 126 0.16 -16.32 -7.62
CA ARG A 126 -0.60 -16.83 -8.77
C ARG A 126 -0.79 -18.34 -8.70
N ARG A 127 -2.04 -18.79 -8.78
CA ARG A 127 -2.42 -20.20 -8.84
C ARG A 127 -2.96 -20.63 -10.21
#